data_AF-A0A4Q4CIK3-F1
#
_entry.id   AF-A0A4Q4CIK3-F1
#
_cell.length_a   1.000
_cell.length_b   1.000
_cell.length_c   1.000
_cell.angle_alpha   90.00
_cell.angle_beta   90.00
_cell.angle_gamma   90.00
#
_symmetry.space_group_name_H-M   'P 1'
#
loop_
_entity.id
_entity.type
_entity.pdbx_description
1 polymer ?
#
loop_
_entity_poly.entity_id
_entity_poly.type
_entity_poly.pdbx_seq_one_letter_code
_entity_poly.pdbx_strand_id
1 'polypeptide(L)'
;LEAAEVPCSRLFDMKDCVEDPHFQARNLVMEVADPLLGRVLHPAAPFRFDGVSPRDMVRWTGPAAGAHNDHVFTTLLQEATP
;
A
#
# COMPACT_ATOMS: atom_id res chain seq x y z
N LEU A 1 15.15 22.60 -21.28
CA LEU A 1 15.48 22.29 -19.88
C LEU A 1 16.39 21.07 -19.81
N GLU A 2 16.02 19.96 -20.45
CA GLU A 2 16.88 18.76 -20.53
C GLU A 2 18.27 19.01 -21.13
N ALA A 3 18.37 19.72 -22.26
CA ALA A 3 19.66 20.03 -22.90
C ALA A 3 20.59 20.93 -22.03
N ALA A 4 20.05 21.57 -21.00
CA ALA A 4 20.80 22.38 -20.05
C ALA A 4 20.89 21.70 -18.66
N GLU A 5 20.52 20.41 -18.58
CA GLU A 5 20.54 19.58 -17.37
C GLU A 5 19.79 20.18 -16.17
N VAL A 6 18.74 20.97 -16.46
CA VAL A 6 17.91 21.55 -15.40
C VAL A 6 16.96 20.48 -14.86
N PRO A 7 16.98 20.17 -13.54
CA PRO A 7 16.08 19.19 -12.97
C PRO A 7 14.65 19.72 -12.99
N CYS A 8 13.84 19.14 -13.87
CA CYS A 8 12.41 19.43 -13.97
C CYS A 8 11.64 18.14 -14.21
N SER A 9 10.45 18.02 -13.64
CA SER A 9 9.50 16.94 -13.92
C SER A 9 8.16 17.54 -14.32
N ARG A 10 7.35 16.76 -15.03
CA ARG A 10 5.91 17.07 -15.17
C ARG A 10 5.24 17.06 -13.79
N LEU A 11 4.13 17.76 -13.68
CA LEU A 11 3.19 17.53 -12.58
C LEU A 11 2.42 16.25 -12.90
N PHE A 12 2.34 15.34 -11.93
CA PHE A 12 1.59 14.09 -12.06
C PHE A 12 0.25 14.23 -11.34
N ASP A 13 -0.83 13.86 -12.02
CA ASP A 13 -2.10 13.58 -11.37
C ASP A 13 -2.22 12.08 -11.00
N MET A 14 -3.37 11.69 -10.44
CA MET A 14 -3.60 10.31 -10.01
C MET A 14 -3.70 9.34 -11.19
N LYS A 15 -4.25 9.76 -12.32
CA LYS A 15 -4.37 8.91 -13.50
C LYS A 15 -2.99 8.66 -14.10
N ASP A 16 -2.17 9.69 -14.16
CA ASP A 16 -0.77 9.61 -14.61
C ASP A 16 0.00 8.58 -13.78
N CYS A 17 -0.14 8.61 -12.45
CA CYS A 17 0.53 7.64 -11.57
C CYS A 17 0.11 6.19 -11.86
N VAL A 18 -1.14 5.95 -12.24
CA VAL A 18 -1.67 4.60 -12.51
C VAL A 18 -1.20 4.09 -13.88
N GLU A 19 -1.14 4.99 -14.87
CA GLU A 19 -0.82 4.67 -16.26
C GLU A 19 0.68 4.76 -16.58
N ASP A 20 1.50 5.33 -15.69
CA ASP A 20 2.94 5.50 -15.92
C ASP A 20 3.67 4.16 -16.08
N PRO A 21 4.37 3.92 -17.22
CA PRO A 21 5.06 2.66 -17.47
C PRO A 21 6.14 2.32 -16.45
N HIS A 22 6.84 3.32 -15.88
CA HIS A 22 7.84 3.06 -14.85
C HIS A 22 7.18 2.66 -13.54
N PHE A 23 6.03 3.23 -13.19
CA PHE A 23 5.32 2.88 -11.96
C PHE A 23 4.74 1.46 -12.05
N GLN A 24 4.20 1.08 -13.20
CA GLN A 24 3.72 -0.28 -13.47
C GLN A 24 4.85 -1.30 -13.44
N ALA A 25 5.97 -1.04 -14.14
CA ALA A 25 7.12 -1.94 -14.16
C ALA A 25 7.71 -2.19 -12.76
N ARG A 26 7.56 -1.23 -11.85
CA ARG A 26 8.07 -1.30 -10.48
C ARG A 26 7.02 -1.77 -9.47
N ASN A 27 5.80 -2.06 -9.90
CA ASN A 27 4.65 -2.34 -9.03
C ASN A 27 4.48 -1.28 -7.93
N LEU A 28 4.61 0.01 -8.28
CA LEU A 28 4.44 1.11 -7.34
C LEU A 28 2.97 1.40 -7.03
N VAL A 29 2.09 1.08 -7.96
CA VAL A 29 0.64 1.04 -7.77
C VAL A 29 0.19 -0.37 -8.09
N MET A 30 -0.49 -1.01 -7.14
CA MET A 30 -0.85 -2.42 -7.24
C MET A 30 -2.28 -2.68 -6.79
N GLU A 31 -2.91 -3.69 -7.39
CA GLU A 31 -4.23 -4.12 -6.96
C GLU A 31 -4.13 -4.91 -5.65
N VAL A 32 -4.98 -4.53 -4.68
CA VAL A 32 -5.17 -5.21 -3.40
C VAL A 32 -6.66 -5.46 -3.19
N ALA A 33 -7.01 -6.60 -2.59
CA ALA A 33 -8.37 -6.92 -2.22
C ALA A 33 -8.69 -6.33 -0.84
N ASP A 34 -9.62 -5.39 -0.80
CA ASP A 34 -10.16 -4.81 0.42
C ASP A 34 -11.53 -5.46 0.74
N PRO A 35 -11.78 -5.90 1.99
CA PRO A 35 -13.05 -6.51 2.36
C PRO A 35 -14.28 -5.60 2.22
N LEU A 36 -14.11 -4.28 2.32
CA LEU A 36 -15.20 -3.30 2.26
C LEU A 36 -15.35 -2.70 0.85
N LEU A 37 -14.23 -2.42 0.18
CA LEU A 37 -14.19 -1.70 -1.09
C LEU A 37 -14.02 -2.62 -2.31
N GLY A 38 -13.77 -3.91 -2.10
CA GLY A 38 -13.45 -4.86 -3.17
C GLY A 38 -12.03 -4.64 -3.69
N ARG A 39 -11.81 -4.82 -5.00
CA ARG A 39 -10.48 -4.70 -5.59
C ARG A 39 -10.15 -3.23 -5.86
N VAL A 40 -9.11 -2.72 -5.20
CA VAL A 40 -8.69 -1.31 -5.29
C VAL A 40 -7.20 -1.19 -5.61
N LEU A 41 -6.80 -0.03 -6.11
CA LEU A 41 -5.39 0.31 -6.29
C LEU A 41 -4.81 0.88 -5.00
N HIS A 42 -3.65 0.36 -4.62
CA HIS A 42 -2.92 0.75 -3.42
C HIS A 42 -1.47 1.09 -3.78
N PRO A 43 -0.87 2.14 -3.20
CA PRO A 43 0.55 2.38 -3.33
C PRO A 43 1.34 1.24 -2.66
N ALA A 44 2.38 0.75 -3.32
CA ALA A 44 3.31 -0.19 -2.70
C ALA A 44 4.26 0.54 -1.74
N ALA A 45 4.95 -0.23 -0.88
CA ALA A 45 6.04 0.31 -0.09
C ALA A 45 7.12 0.91 -1.03
N PRO A 46 7.72 2.08 -0.73
CA PRO A 46 8.70 2.70 -1.61
C PRO A 46 10.07 2.00 -1.60
N PHE A 47 10.33 1.17 -0.57
CA PHE A 47 11.59 0.45 -0.41
C PHE A 47 11.63 -0.83 -1.24
N ARG A 48 12.82 -1.28 -1.61
CA ARG A 48 13.04 -2.53 -2.35
C ARG A 48 14.08 -3.36 -1.61
N PHE A 49 13.76 -4.64 -1.42
CA PHE A 49 14.63 -5.62 -0.77
C PHE A 49 14.75 -6.82 -1.71
N ASP A 50 15.97 -7.33 -1.84
CA ASP A 50 16.21 -8.51 -2.66
C ASP A 50 15.44 -9.71 -2.11
N GLY A 51 14.75 -10.44 -3.01
CA GLY A 51 13.93 -11.59 -2.64
C GLY A 51 12.56 -11.28 -2.03
N VAL A 52 12.18 -10.00 -1.88
CA VAL A 52 10.85 -9.60 -1.38
C VAL A 52 10.13 -8.78 -2.45
N SER A 53 8.98 -9.26 -2.91
CA SER A 53 8.20 -8.48 -3.89
C SER A 53 7.54 -7.27 -3.21
N PRO A 54 7.33 -6.15 -3.94
CA PRO A 54 6.64 -4.98 -3.37
C PRO A 54 5.24 -5.30 -2.84
N ARG A 55 4.56 -6.30 -3.42
CA ARG A 55 3.25 -6.77 -2.96
C ARG A 55 3.33 -7.46 -1.61
N ASP A 56 4.37 -8.27 -1.38
CA ASP A 56 4.52 -9.01 -0.12
C ASP A 56 4.84 -8.08 1.08
N MET A 57 5.32 -6.87 0.81
CA MET A 57 5.55 -5.86 1.84
C MET A 57 4.26 -5.28 2.41
N VAL A 58 3.16 -5.28 1.65
CA VAL A 58 1.84 -4.81 2.09
C VAL A 58 1.02 -6.02 2.50
N ARG A 59 0.89 -6.23 3.80
CA ARG A 59 0.24 -7.41 4.36
C ARG A 59 -1.29 -7.41 4.24
N TRP A 60 -1.90 -6.22 4.15
CA TRP A 60 -3.35 -6.00 4.29
C TRP A 60 -3.71 -4.53 4.05
N THR A 61 -4.97 -4.25 3.73
CA THR A 61 -5.53 -2.89 3.55
C THR A 61 -5.95 -2.22 4.86
N GLY A 62 -5.83 -2.93 5.97
CA GLY A 62 -6.33 -2.54 7.28
C GLY A 62 -7.47 -3.47 7.74
N PRO A 63 -7.70 -3.61 9.05
CA PRO A 63 -8.78 -4.44 9.56
C PRO A 63 -10.09 -3.66 9.52
N ALA A 64 -11.20 -4.38 9.67
CA ALA A 64 -12.42 -3.74 10.16
C ALA A 64 -12.20 -3.13 11.56
N ALA A 65 -12.94 -2.07 11.86
CA ALA A 65 -12.95 -1.50 13.21
C ALA A 65 -13.30 -2.60 14.24
N GLY A 66 -12.47 -2.75 15.27
CA GLY A 66 -12.65 -3.74 16.33
C GLY A 66 -12.21 -5.17 16.00
N ALA A 67 -11.64 -5.45 14.82
CA ALA A 67 -11.28 -6.82 14.41
C ALA A 67 -10.29 -7.54 15.36
N HIS A 68 -9.58 -6.80 16.21
CA HIS A 68 -8.62 -7.35 17.17
C HIS A 68 -9.04 -7.16 18.63
N ASN A 69 -10.26 -6.67 18.90
CA ASN A 69 -10.73 -6.39 20.26
C ASN A 69 -10.70 -7.64 21.14
N ASP A 70 -11.26 -8.76 20.65
CA ASP A 70 -11.29 -10.01 21.41
C ASP A 70 -9.88 -10.49 21.77
N HIS A 71 -8.94 -10.42 20.84
CA HIS A 71 -7.54 -10.78 21.10
C HIS A 71 -6.92 -9.88 22.18
N VAL A 72 -7.15 -8.56 22.09
CA VAL A 72 -6.59 -7.60 23.06
C VAL A 72 -7.20 -7.81 24.45
N PHE A 73 -8.53 -7.82 24.57
CA PHE A 73 -9.20 -7.93 25.87
C PHE A 73 -8.92 -9.27 26.55
N THR A 74 -9.01 -10.38 25.81
CA THR A 74 -8.92 -11.72 26.41
C THR A 74 -7.48 -12.23 26.56
N THR A 75 -6.60 -11.93 25.59
CA THR A 75 -5.24 -12.50 25.55
C THR A 75 -4.20 -11.56 26.15
N LEU A 76 -4.24 -10.28 25.81
CA LEU A 76 -3.21 -9.31 26.22
C LEU A 76 -3.54 -8.65 27.56
N LEU A 77 -4.79 -8.22 27.75
CA LEU A 77 -5.23 -7.55 28.98
C LEU A 77 -5.77 -8.52 30.03
N GLN A 78 -6.18 -9.72 29.62
CA GLN A 78 -6.80 -10.74 30.48
C GLN A 78 -8.02 -10.19 31.24
N GLU A 79 -8.76 -9.29 30.59
CA GLU A 79 -10.02 -8.79 31.12
C GLU A 79 -11.08 -9.88 30.94
N ALA A 80 -11.75 -10.22 32.03
CA ALA A 80 -12.88 -11.15 31.97
C ALA A 80 -13.97 -10.51 31.10
N THR A 81 -14.33 -11.18 30.00
CA THR A 81 -15.53 -10.84 29.23
C THR A 81 -16.73 -10.89 30.19
N PRO A 82 -17.58 -9.84 30.27
CA PRO A 82 -18.81 -9.92 31.04
C PRO A 82 -19.76 -11.02 30.54
#